data_AF-A0A8S1WRU8-F1
#
_entry.id   AF-A0A8S1WRU8-F1
#
_cell.length_a   1.000
_cell.length_b   1.000
_cell.length_c   1.000
_cell.angle_alpha   90.00
_cell.angle_beta   90.00
_cell.angle_gamma   90.00
#
_symmetry.space_group_name_H-M   'P 1'
#
loop_
_entity.id
_entity.type
_entity.pdbx_description
1 polymer ?
#
loop_
_entity_poly.entity_id
_entity_poly.type
_entity_poly.pdbx_seq_one_letter_code
_entity_poly.pdbx_strand_id
1 'polypeptide(L)'
;MISLIDSNHKLFELIIFSLLIASCNTSNFWGNHVEYHTSEPSSTKQDPTLYFIVGFFFIFIAVALLYLMVRRCMIIRNQLEEAIMRQCIQANSLEVNPNTNNQLIYINGQSTTKDLIFDSEYGLTVKDCVKLNRVVEMYKKFNQTSVEDGETHSWEVVDWTPNFDPIQEEAHFLKEETFINLNVYLGGYLLSKSLVEKIIPKEIVPINHDNAQAAAKFLKDQTRFCNHYARGHYIYFEQKYGTLTLQDIRVSFVASYTGPTTVIAQQYNNTFVPFVIQNQSDQTLVRDGNFENQQDMEYNRVNCCFSCYNYLKVTLNPPNIEINYIYDSIITQENICQQQQQLVFFYQQFNCLLQFGGYLNMALGLWFIISHITWVISMSPPDEKMLAEDSIFCVFFSVFISFPLCLLVTAISWLSFNPKCALVIIIISGLIGIIYFIMKN
;
A
#
# COMPACT_ATOMS: atom_id res chain seq x y z
N MET A 1 7.98 -12.46 -13.90
CA MET A 1 8.61 -11.38 -14.70
C MET A 1 8.01 -11.31 -16.11
N ILE A 2 7.80 -12.44 -16.81
CA ILE A 2 7.12 -12.46 -18.13
C ILE A 2 5.59 -12.28 -18.03
N SER A 3 4.91 -12.82 -17.00
CA SER A 3 3.47 -12.55 -16.79
C SER A 3 3.15 -11.14 -16.25
N LEU A 4 4.18 -10.38 -15.85
CA LEU A 4 4.09 -8.98 -15.39
C LEU A 4 4.13 -7.98 -16.56
N ILE A 5 4.48 -8.44 -17.76
CA ILE A 5 4.50 -7.62 -18.97
C ILE A 5 3.10 -7.57 -19.61
N ASP A 6 2.23 -8.56 -19.46
CA ASP A 6 1.01 -8.60 -20.28
C ASP A 6 -0.16 -7.69 -19.82
N SER A 7 -0.34 -7.45 -18.52
CA SER A 7 -1.55 -6.73 -18.05
C SER A 7 -1.39 -5.22 -17.89
N ASN A 8 -0.21 -4.74 -17.47
CA ASN A 8 0.03 -3.31 -17.24
C ASN A 8 0.77 -2.62 -18.40
N HIS A 9 1.41 -3.37 -19.30
CA HIS A 9 2.07 -2.79 -20.48
C HIS A 9 1.05 -2.18 -21.44
N LYS A 10 -0.09 -2.82 -21.65
CA LYS A 10 -1.13 -2.27 -22.55
C LYS A 10 -1.72 -0.96 -22.04
N LEU A 11 -1.93 -0.82 -20.72
CA LEU A 11 -2.46 0.42 -20.14
C LEU A 11 -1.41 1.54 -20.19
N PHE A 12 -0.16 1.22 -19.85
CA PHE A 12 0.94 2.19 -19.89
C PHE A 12 1.28 2.63 -21.32
N GLU A 13 1.28 1.69 -22.28
CA GLU A 13 1.38 1.99 -23.71
C GLU A 13 0.21 2.84 -24.18
N LEU A 14 -1.05 2.54 -23.81
CA LEU A 14 -2.21 3.37 -24.18
C LEU A 14 -2.15 4.78 -23.59
N ILE A 15 -1.63 4.94 -22.38
CA ILE A 15 -1.49 6.26 -21.74
C ILE A 15 -0.38 7.05 -22.43
N ILE A 16 0.76 6.44 -22.74
CA ILE A 16 1.83 7.11 -23.48
C ILE A 16 1.40 7.43 -24.91
N PHE A 17 0.71 6.51 -25.60
CA PHE A 17 0.20 6.74 -26.95
C PHE A 17 -0.90 7.81 -26.97
N SER A 18 -1.79 7.83 -25.98
CA SER A 18 -2.84 8.86 -25.89
C SER A 18 -2.28 10.24 -25.52
N LEU A 19 -1.26 10.31 -24.66
CA LEU A 19 -0.55 11.56 -24.37
C LEU A 19 0.26 12.07 -25.58
N LEU A 20 0.88 11.18 -26.35
CA LEU A 20 1.55 11.54 -27.60
C LEU A 20 0.57 12.03 -28.66
N ILE A 21 -0.58 11.36 -28.84
CA ILE A 21 -1.63 11.78 -29.79
C ILE A 21 -2.28 13.10 -29.34
N ALA A 22 -2.58 13.26 -28.06
CA ALA A 22 -3.13 14.50 -27.51
C ALA A 22 -2.16 15.67 -27.69
N SER A 23 -0.86 15.43 -27.46
CA SER A 23 0.21 16.41 -27.69
C SER A 23 0.31 16.84 -29.16
N CYS A 24 0.14 15.91 -30.12
CA CYS A 24 0.14 16.23 -31.54
C CYS A 24 -1.12 16.98 -32.00
N ASN A 25 -2.25 16.81 -31.34
CA ASN A 25 -3.48 17.55 -31.65
C ASN A 25 -3.50 18.96 -31.01
N THR A 26 -2.91 19.14 -29.83
CA THR A 26 -2.85 20.46 -29.18
C THR A 26 -1.93 21.44 -29.89
N SER A 27 -0.88 20.98 -30.60
CA SER A 27 -0.01 21.88 -31.38
C SER A 27 -0.76 22.55 -32.55
N ASN A 28 -1.78 21.88 -33.10
CA ASN A 28 -2.61 22.45 -34.17
C ASN A 28 -3.70 23.40 -33.63
N PHE A 29 -4.10 23.26 -32.36
CA PHE A 29 -5.11 24.12 -31.74
C PHE A 29 -4.54 25.47 -31.26
N TRP A 30 -3.29 25.50 -30.79
CA TRP A 30 -2.63 26.73 -30.34
C TRP A 30 -2.09 27.61 -31.49
N GLY A 31 -1.96 27.08 -32.71
CA GLY A 31 -1.46 27.84 -33.86
C GLY A 31 -2.41 28.89 -34.43
N ASN A 32 -3.72 28.84 -34.12
CA ASN A 32 -4.73 29.62 -34.86
C ASN A 32 -5.40 30.77 -34.09
N HIS A 33 -5.06 31.04 -32.82
CA HIS A 33 -5.76 32.06 -32.02
C HIS A 33 -4.88 33.08 -31.28
N VAL A 34 -3.60 33.20 -31.61
CA VAL A 34 -2.78 34.32 -31.08
C VAL A 34 -2.91 35.52 -32.02
N GLU A 35 -4.04 36.22 -31.93
CA GLU A 35 -4.09 37.62 -32.37
C GLU A 35 -3.17 38.44 -31.47
N TYR A 36 -2.10 38.98 -32.05
CA TYR A 36 -1.14 39.84 -31.38
C TYR A 36 -1.82 41.14 -30.93
N HIS A 37 -2.33 41.17 -29.70
CA HIS A 37 -2.56 42.41 -29.00
C HIS A 37 -1.21 42.99 -28.57
N THR A 38 -0.72 43.97 -29.33
CA THR A 38 0.42 44.82 -29.01
C THR A 38 0.08 45.78 -27.87
N SER A 39 -0.08 45.27 -26.65
CA SER A 39 0.06 46.09 -25.45
C SER A 39 1.53 46.09 -25.06
N GLU A 40 2.14 47.28 -24.93
CA GLU A 40 3.52 47.45 -24.47
C GLU A 40 3.73 46.69 -23.15
N PRO A 41 4.56 45.64 -23.11
CA PRO A 41 4.76 44.86 -21.90
C PRO A 41 5.70 45.64 -20.98
N SER A 42 5.22 45.92 -19.77
CA SER A 42 6.08 46.35 -18.66
C SER A 42 7.10 45.24 -18.40
N SER A 43 8.30 45.44 -18.94
CA SER A 43 9.35 44.44 -19.04
C SER A 43 10.02 44.19 -17.69
N THR A 44 9.42 43.38 -16.84
CA THR A 44 10.21 42.61 -15.87
C THR A 44 11.03 41.60 -16.67
N LYS A 45 12.26 41.98 -17.06
CA LYS A 45 13.26 41.07 -17.62
C LYS A 45 13.50 39.96 -16.60
N GLN A 46 12.85 38.81 -16.78
CA GLN A 46 13.17 37.63 -16.00
C GLN A 46 14.59 37.20 -16.35
N ASP A 47 15.41 37.01 -15.32
CA ASP A 47 16.82 36.65 -15.48
C ASP A 47 16.93 35.17 -15.92
N PRO A 48 17.43 34.89 -17.13
CA PRO A 48 17.52 33.52 -17.67
C PRO A 48 18.45 32.63 -16.84
N THR A 49 19.37 33.21 -16.07
CA THR A 49 20.24 32.47 -15.16
C THR A 49 19.44 31.77 -14.05
N LEU A 50 18.32 32.37 -13.61
CA LEU A 50 17.46 31.80 -12.59
C LEU A 50 16.86 30.47 -13.03
N TYR A 51 16.41 30.36 -14.28
CA TYR A 51 15.84 29.13 -14.83
C TYR A 51 16.87 28.00 -14.85
N PHE A 52 18.10 28.28 -15.26
CA PHE A 52 19.17 27.27 -15.25
C PHE A 52 19.43 26.73 -13.84
N ILE A 53 19.53 27.61 -12.85
CA ILE A 53 19.75 27.24 -11.44
C ILE A 53 18.59 26.38 -10.94
N VAL A 54 17.35 26.82 -11.18
CA VAL A 54 16.14 26.07 -10.80
C VAL A 54 16.13 24.70 -11.46
N GLY A 55 16.40 24.62 -12.77
CA GLY A 55 16.45 23.37 -13.52
C GLY A 55 17.46 22.37 -12.96
N PHE A 56 18.65 22.85 -12.60
CA PHE A 56 19.66 22.04 -11.92
C PHE A 56 19.14 21.45 -10.61
N PHE A 57 18.51 22.26 -9.74
CA PHE A 57 17.92 21.74 -8.50
C PHE A 57 16.84 20.68 -8.75
N PHE A 58 15.99 20.85 -9.76
CA PHE A 58 14.97 19.86 -10.14
C PHE A 58 15.58 18.49 -10.50
N ILE A 59 16.70 18.48 -11.24
CA ILE A 59 17.42 17.24 -11.57
C ILE A 59 17.95 16.56 -10.30
N PHE A 60 18.57 17.30 -9.38
CA PHE A 60 19.08 16.72 -8.14
C PHE A 60 17.97 16.13 -7.26
N ILE A 61 16.84 16.84 -7.16
CA ILE A 61 15.66 16.36 -6.44
C ILE A 61 15.12 15.09 -7.11
N ALA A 62 15.01 15.06 -8.45
CA ALA A 62 14.57 13.89 -9.19
C ALA A 62 15.47 12.66 -8.95
N VAL A 63 16.80 12.84 -9.04
CA VAL A 63 17.77 11.76 -8.76
C VAL A 63 17.62 11.26 -7.33
N ALA A 64 17.54 12.16 -6.35
CA ALA A 64 17.41 11.80 -4.94
C ALA A 64 16.10 11.03 -4.67
N LEU A 65 14.98 11.50 -5.22
CA LEU A 65 13.67 10.85 -5.08
C LEU A 65 13.68 9.43 -5.67
N LEU A 66 14.14 9.29 -6.93
CA LEU A 66 14.22 8.00 -7.60
C LEU A 66 15.15 7.04 -6.86
N TYR A 67 16.34 7.51 -6.49
CA TYR A 67 17.34 6.69 -5.82
C TYR A 67 16.86 6.20 -4.45
N LEU A 68 16.36 7.10 -3.59
CA LEU A 68 15.93 6.74 -2.24
C LEU A 68 14.72 5.81 -2.26
N MET A 69 13.74 6.04 -3.13
CA MET A 69 12.56 5.19 -3.23
C MET A 69 12.91 3.77 -3.67
N VAL A 70 13.66 3.64 -4.77
CA VAL A 70 14.06 2.34 -5.29
C VAL A 70 14.92 1.60 -4.28
N ARG A 71 15.88 2.30 -3.66
CA ARG A 71 16.75 1.70 -2.63
C ARG A 71 15.96 1.15 -1.46
N ARG A 72 14.94 1.86 -0.94
CA ARG A 72 14.12 1.38 0.18
C ARG A 72 13.34 0.12 -0.14
N CYS A 73 12.69 0.07 -1.29
CA CYS A 73 11.98 -1.13 -1.74
C CYS A 73 12.92 -2.33 -1.79
N MET A 74 14.14 -2.14 -2.29
CA MET A 74 15.13 -3.20 -2.40
C MET A 74 15.68 -3.65 -1.04
N ILE A 75 15.92 -2.71 -0.10
CA ILE A 75 16.34 -3.04 1.27
C ILE A 75 15.27 -3.92 1.93
N ILE A 76 14.01 -3.49 1.92
CA ILE A 76 12.90 -4.22 2.54
C ILE A 76 12.76 -5.61 1.93
N ARG A 77 12.78 -5.70 0.60
CA ARG A 77 12.68 -6.97 -0.12
C ARG A 77 13.82 -7.92 0.24
N ASN A 78 15.07 -7.44 0.22
CA ASN A 78 16.23 -8.25 0.50
C ASN A 78 16.27 -8.69 1.97
N GLN A 79 15.90 -7.81 2.90
CA GLN A 79 15.82 -8.15 4.33
C GLN A 79 14.78 -9.22 4.59
N LEU A 80 13.60 -9.09 3.98
CA LEU A 80 12.54 -10.08 4.10
C LEU A 80 12.94 -11.42 3.48
N GLU A 81 13.57 -11.41 2.31
CA GLU A 81 14.08 -12.62 1.66
C GLU A 81 15.19 -13.28 2.49
N GLU A 82 16.12 -12.50 3.04
CA GLU A 82 17.20 -13.01 3.89
C GLU A 82 16.65 -13.59 5.20
N ALA A 83 15.75 -12.88 5.87
CA ALA A 83 15.11 -13.34 7.10
C ALA A 83 14.30 -14.62 6.84
N ILE A 84 13.39 -14.60 5.87
CA ILE A 84 12.52 -15.74 5.59
C ILE A 84 13.29 -16.89 4.98
N MET A 85 14.13 -16.71 3.96
CA MET A 85 14.72 -17.84 3.22
C MET A 85 16.03 -18.35 3.82
N ARG A 86 16.80 -17.52 4.55
CA ARG A 86 18.12 -17.92 5.06
C ARG A 86 18.18 -18.08 6.58
N GLN A 87 17.47 -17.24 7.32
CA GLN A 87 17.53 -17.25 8.78
C GLN A 87 16.41 -18.09 9.42
N CYS A 88 15.29 -18.26 8.71
CA CYS A 88 14.15 -19.02 9.21
C CYS A 88 14.45 -20.52 9.29
N ILE A 89 14.21 -21.11 10.47
CA ILE A 89 14.43 -22.54 10.72
C ILE A 89 13.09 -23.26 10.66
N GLN A 90 13.02 -24.34 9.88
CA GLN A 90 11.84 -25.19 9.88
C GLN A 90 11.77 -25.99 11.19
N ALA A 91 10.68 -25.81 11.95
CA ALA A 91 10.45 -26.49 13.22
C ALA A 91 9.35 -27.57 13.08
N ASN A 92 9.46 -28.63 13.89
CA ASN A 92 8.41 -29.63 14.02
C ASN A 92 7.28 -29.05 14.91
N SER A 93 6.02 -29.18 14.48
CA SER A 93 4.88 -28.71 15.26
C SER A 93 4.57 -29.55 16.49
N LEU A 94 4.92 -30.83 16.52
CA LEU A 94 4.48 -31.76 17.57
C LEU A 94 5.17 -31.53 18.92
N GLU A 95 6.41 -31.07 18.90
CA GLU A 95 7.23 -30.89 20.10
C GLU A 95 7.98 -29.55 20.07
N VAL A 96 8.01 -28.88 21.21
CA VAL A 96 8.72 -27.61 21.36
C VAL A 96 10.21 -27.87 21.47
N ASN A 97 10.98 -27.44 20.48
CA ASN A 97 12.44 -27.53 20.54
C ASN A 97 13.00 -26.35 21.34
N PRO A 98 13.65 -26.56 22.51
CA PRO A 98 14.22 -25.46 23.28
C PRO A 98 15.42 -24.79 22.58
N ASN A 99 16.08 -25.48 21.64
CA ASN A 99 17.25 -24.94 20.93
C ASN A 99 16.89 -23.87 19.90
N THR A 100 15.64 -23.83 19.44
CA THR A 100 15.13 -22.82 18.50
C THR A 100 14.52 -21.60 19.19
N ASN A 101 14.63 -21.51 20.52
CA ASN A 101 14.11 -20.38 21.28
C ASN A 101 14.80 -19.07 20.87
N ASN A 102 14.02 -17.99 20.77
CA ASN A 102 14.40 -16.68 20.24
C ASN A 102 14.85 -16.68 18.77
N GLN A 103 14.65 -17.75 18.01
CA GLN A 103 14.94 -17.80 16.57
C GLN A 103 13.66 -17.64 15.76
N LEU A 104 13.81 -17.13 14.53
CA LEU A 104 12.73 -17.10 13.56
C LEU A 104 12.47 -18.53 13.09
N ILE A 105 11.24 -19.02 13.32
CA ILE A 105 10.84 -20.37 12.93
C ILE A 105 9.69 -20.35 11.94
N TYR A 106 9.68 -21.35 11.07
CA TYR A 106 8.59 -21.69 10.17
C TYR A 106 8.03 -23.05 10.59
N ILE A 107 6.73 -23.08 10.88
CA ILE A 107 6.08 -24.24 11.45
C ILE A 107 4.76 -24.51 10.72
N ASN A 108 4.57 -25.76 10.32
CA ASN A 108 3.33 -26.26 9.75
C ASN A 108 2.75 -27.30 10.67
N GLY A 109 1.45 -27.25 10.91
CA GLY A 109 0.77 -28.24 11.72
C GLY A 109 -0.74 -28.10 11.68
N GLN A 110 -1.40 -28.87 12.52
CA GLN A 110 -2.84 -28.73 12.78
C GLN A 110 -3.02 -27.85 14.01
N SER A 111 -3.71 -26.73 13.87
CA SER A 111 -4.20 -25.97 15.03
C SER A 111 -5.32 -26.75 15.71
N THR A 112 -5.41 -26.65 17.04
CA THR A 112 -6.42 -27.33 17.87
C THR A 112 -6.77 -26.45 19.06
N THR A 113 -7.99 -26.59 19.58
CA THR A 113 -8.40 -25.99 20.85
C THR A 113 -9.43 -26.88 21.52
N LYS A 114 -9.47 -26.88 22.85
CA LYS A 114 -10.51 -27.56 23.63
C LYS A 114 -11.57 -26.60 24.16
N ASP A 115 -11.26 -25.31 24.09
CA ASP A 115 -12.11 -24.27 24.63
C ASP A 115 -13.24 -23.95 23.65
N LEU A 116 -14.40 -23.64 24.22
CA LEU A 116 -15.60 -23.29 23.47
C LEU A 116 -15.69 -21.77 23.36
N ILE A 117 -16.09 -21.27 22.19
CA ILE A 117 -16.51 -19.87 22.06
C ILE A 117 -18.02 -19.82 22.31
N PHE A 118 -18.42 -18.97 23.26
CA PHE A 118 -19.81 -18.78 23.66
C PHE A 118 -20.23 -17.31 23.49
N ASP A 119 -21.23 -17.06 22.66
CA ASP A 119 -21.95 -15.79 22.62
C ASP A 119 -23.27 -15.96 23.38
N SER A 120 -23.31 -15.43 24.60
CA SER A 120 -24.47 -15.54 25.49
C SER A 120 -25.70 -14.79 25.01
N GLU A 121 -25.51 -13.73 24.23
CA GLU A 121 -26.60 -12.87 23.76
C GLU A 121 -27.44 -13.62 22.70
N TYR A 122 -26.78 -14.46 21.91
CA TYR A 122 -27.41 -15.23 20.84
C TYR A 122 -27.53 -16.73 21.14
N GLY A 123 -27.16 -17.14 22.36
CA GLY A 123 -27.15 -18.54 22.78
C GLY A 123 -26.30 -19.44 21.87
N LEU A 124 -25.25 -18.87 21.27
CA LEU A 124 -24.42 -19.56 20.28
C LEU A 124 -23.20 -20.17 20.96
N THR A 125 -23.01 -21.48 20.78
CA THR A 125 -21.81 -22.19 21.26
C THR A 125 -21.13 -22.85 20.08
N VAL A 126 -19.87 -22.48 19.82
CA VAL A 126 -19.10 -23.01 18.69
C VAL A 126 -17.89 -23.80 19.23
N LYS A 127 -17.77 -25.06 18.81
CA LYS A 127 -16.64 -25.94 19.11
C LYS A 127 -15.53 -25.76 18.07
N ASP A 128 -14.31 -26.15 18.43
CA ASP A 128 -13.17 -26.18 17.52
C ASP A 128 -12.94 -24.84 16.79
N CYS A 129 -13.30 -23.73 17.45
CA CYS A 129 -13.29 -22.40 16.88
C CYS A 129 -12.16 -21.57 17.46
N VAL A 130 -11.35 -20.99 16.58
CA VAL A 130 -10.23 -20.12 16.93
C VAL A 130 -10.72 -18.68 17.10
N LYS A 131 -11.58 -18.22 16.18
CA LYS A 131 -12.11 -16.86 16.16
C LYS A 131 -13.51 -16.85 15.57
N LEU A 132 -14.42 -16.14 16.24
CA LEU A 132 -15.81 -15.94 15.84
C LEU A 132 -16.09 -14.46 15.74
N ASN A 133 -16.56 -14.02 14.57
CA ASN A 133 -17.01 -12.65 14.34
C ASN A 133 -18.54 -12.64 14.25
N ARG A 134 -19.17 -11.82 15.09
CA ARG A 134 -20.56 -11.42 14.95
C ARG A 134 -20.63 -10.21 14.03
N VAL A 135 -21.28 -10.38 12.89
CA VAL A 135 -21.47 -9.34 11.88
C VAL A 135 -22.91 -8.86 11.96
N VAL A 136 -23.09 -7.55 12.14
CA VAL A 136 -24.41 -6.94 12.26
C VAL A 136 -24.60 -6.01 11.08
N GLU A 137 -25.65 -6.23 10.31
CA GLU A 137 -25.97 -5.42 9.14
C GLU A 137 -27.32 -4.75 9.32
N MET A 138 -27.43 -3.50 8.86
CA MET A 138 -28.67 -2.74 8.86
C MET A 138 -29.18 -2.54 7.44
N TYR A 139 -30.48 -2.73 7.25
CA TYR A 139 -31.17 -2.41 6.02
C TYR A 139 -31.36 -0.89 5.92
N LYS A 140 -30.58 -0.22 5.09
CA LYS A 140 -30.60 1.24 4.98
C LYS A 140 -30.46 1.71 3.55
N LYS A 141 -30.78 2.99 3.37
CA LYS A 141 -30.62 3.70 2.11
C LYS A 141 -29.26 4.35 2.06
N PHE A 142 -28.53 4.21 0.96
CA PHE A 142 -27.28 4.92 0.73
C PHE A 142 -27.12 5.30 -0.74
N ASN A 143 -26.31 6.33 -0.98
CA ASN A 143 -26.04 6.84 -2.32
C ASN A 143 -24.88 6.04 -2.92
N GLN A 144 -25.12 5.35 -4.02
CA GLN A 144 -24.05 4.85 -4.87
C GLN A 144 -23.71 5.92 -5.89
N THR A 145 -22.42 6.07 -6.19
CA THR A 145 -21.93 6.95 -7.25
C THR A 145 -21.15 6.12 -8.24
N SER A 146 -21.42 6.31 -9.52
CA SER A 146 -20.63 5.76 -10.61
C SER A 146 -20.18 6.91 -11.51
N VAL A 147 -18.94 6.83 -11.97
CA VAL A 147 -18.39 7.76 -12.95
C VAL A 147 -18.37 7.05 -14.29
N GLU A 148 -19.35 7.36 -15.13
CA GLU A 148 -19.42 6.92 -16.53
C GLU A 148 -19.21 8.16 -17.41
N ASP A 149 -18.30 8.06 -18.38
CA ASP A 149 -17.98 9.13 -19.34
C ASP A 149 -17.59 10.49 -18.73
N GLY A 150 -17.04 10.49 -17.50
CA GLY A 150 -16.65 11.70 -16.78
C GLY A 150 -17.81 12.40 -16.06
N GLU A 151 -19.02 11.88 -16.15
CA GLU A 151 -20.19 12.35 -15.41
C GLU A 151 -20.44 11.45 -14.18
N THR A 152 -20.59 12.09 -13.02
CA THR A 152 -20.90 11.38 -11.77
C THR A 152 -22.41 11.17 -11.68
N HIS A 153 -22.83 9.93 -11.87
CA HIS A 153 -24.21 9.51 -11.66
C HIS A 153 -24.36 9.03 -10.23
N SER A 154 -25.25 9.67 -9.47
CA SER A 154 -25.59 9.23 -8.11
C SER A 154 -27.02 8.72 -8.09
N TRP A 155 -27.24 7.52 -7.55
CA TRP A 155 -28.57 6.99 -7.30
C TRP A 155 -28.64 6.36 -5.92
N GLU A 156 -29.88 6.26 -5.42
CA GLU A 156 -30.16 5.72 -4.11
C GLU A 156 -30.42 4.21 -4.22
N VAL A 157 -29.66 3.43 -3.46
CA VAL A 157 -29.85 1.99 -3.31
C VAL A 157 -30.25 1.70 -1.87
N VAL A 158 -31.14 0.73 -1.70
CA VAL A 158 -31.48 0.21 -0.38
C VAL A 158 -30.90 -1.20 -0.28
N ASP A 159 -29.99 -1.41 0.67
CA ASP A 159 -29.35 -2.71 0.89
C ASP A 159 -28.92 -2.87 2.36
N TRP A 160 -28.50 -4.08 2.69
CA TRP A 160 -27.87 -4.42 3.95
C TRP A 160 -26.43 -3.93 3.99
N THR A 161 -26.06 -3.24 5.06
CA THR A 161 -24.70 -2.69 5.20
C THR A 161 -24.18 -2.90 6.63
N PRO A 162 -22.89 -3.25 6.82
CA PRO A 162 -22.30 -3.48 8.15
C PRO A 162 -21.98 -2.18 8.90
N ASN A 163 -21.79 -1.07 8.18
CA ASN A 163 -21.39 0.20 8.81
C ASN A 163 -22.60 0.96 9.36
N PHE A 164 -22.67 1.05 10.69
CA PHE A 164 -23.53 2.00 11.38
C PHE A 164 -22.99 3.41 11.22
N ASP A 165 -23.85 4.35 10.83
CA ASP A 165 -23.48 5.76 10.92
C ASP A 165 -23.50 6.14 12.41
N PRO A 166 -22.40 6.66 12.98
CA PRO A 166 -22.28 6.93 14.42
C PRO A 166 -23.28 7.98 14.94
N ILE A 167 -24.03 8.63 14.04
CA ILE A 167 -25.04 9.64 14.33
C ILE A 167 -26.40 9.01 14.67
N GLN A 168 -26.62 7.72 14.35
CA GLN A 168 -27.85 7.02 14.74
C GLN A 168 -27.65 6.30 16.09
N GLU A 169 -27.91 7.03 17.18
CA GLU A 169 -27.84 6.56 18.59
C GLU A 169 -28.72 5.31 18.88
N GLU A 170 -29.64 4.97 17.98
CA GLU A 170 -30.65 3.91 18.17
C GLU A 170 -30.21 2.51 17.69
N ALA A 171 -28.99 2.31 17.21
CA ALA A 171 -28.49 0.96 16.85
C ALA A 171 -27.44 0.41 17.84
N HIS A 172 -27.13 1.15 18.90
CA HIS A 172 -26.01 0.86 19.80
C HIS A 172 -26.16 -0.43 20.62
N PHE A 173 -27.35 -1.05 20.65
CA PHE A 173 -27.60 -2.27 21.43
C PHE A 173 -27.13 -3.55 20.72
N LEU A 174 -27.03 -3.54 19.39
CA LEU A 174 -26.57 -4.69 18.59
C LEU A 174 -25.19 -4.37 18.04
N LYS A 175 -24.15 -4.80 18.76
CA LYS A 175 -22.77 -4.47 18.42
C LYS A 175 -22.12 -5.59 17.64
N GLU A 176 -21.35 -5.23 16.63
CA GLU A 176 -20.35 -6.17 16.11
C GLU A 176 -19.39 -6.54 17.25
N GLU A 177 -19.05 -7.82 17.33
CA GLU A 177 -18.17 -8.32 18.37
C GLU A 177 -17.32 -9.47 17.84
N THR A 178 -16.09 -9.54 18.32
CA THR A 178 -15.13 -10.56 17.94
C THR A 178 -14.75 -11.34 19.18
N PHE A 179 -15.01 -12.63 19.15
CA PHE A 179 -14.63 -13.57 20.19
C PHE A 179 -13.42 -14.35 19.71
N ILE A 180 -12.39 -14.45 20.56
CA ILE A 180 -11.17 -15.19 20.26
C ILE A 180 -10.91 -16.22 21.34
N ASN A 181 -10.39 -17.36 20.92
CA ASN A 181 -9.89 -18.38 21.81
C ASN A 181 -8.39 -18.13 22.07
N LEU A 182 -8.00 -18.00 23.33
CA LEU A 182 -6.59 -17.76 23.68
C LEU A 182 -5.80 -19.06 23.84
N ASN A 183 -6.48 -20.20 24.02
CA ASN A 183 -5.86 -21.51 24.24
C ASN A 183 -5.84 -22.33 22.94
N VAL A 184 -5.29 -21.74 21.88
CA VAL A 184 -5.17 -22.38 20.57
C VAL A 184 -3.75 -22.90 20.38
N TYR A 185 -3.63 -24.20 20.13
CA TYR A 185 -2.36 -24.90 20.04
C TYR A 185 -2.07 -25.31 18.61
N LEU A 186 -0.87 -25.05 18.13
CA LEU A 186 -0.31 -25.62 16.91
C LEU A 186 0.64 -26.75 17.31
N GLY A 187 0.09 -27.95 17.47
CA GLY A 187 0.78 -29.08 18.10
C GLY A 187 1.24 -28.73 19.53
N GLY A 188 2.55 -28.69 19.77
CA GLY A 188 3.15 -28.37 21.07
C GLY A 188 3.20 -26.87 21.40
N TYR A 189 2.92 -25.98 20.44
CA TYR A 189 3.07 -24.53 20.61
C TYR A 189 1.73 -23.85 20.87
N LEU A 190 1.68 -22.90 21.80
CA LEU A 190 0.54 -22.02 22.05
C LEU A 190 0.60 -20.80 21.12
N LEU A 191 -0.42 -20.61 20.29
CA LEU A 191 -0.53 -19.42 19.44
C LEU A 191 -0.67 -18.17 20.31
N SER A 192 0.09 -17.13 20.00
CA SER A 192 -0.03 -15.86 20.71
C SER A 192 -1.31 -15.13 20.30
N LYS A 193 -1.84 -14.29 21.19
CA LYS A 193 -3.01 -13.45 20.93
C LYS A 193 -2.87 -12.68 19.60
N SER A 194 -1.69 -12.12 19.34
CA SER A 194 -1.41 -11.36 18.11
C SER A 194 -1.54 -12.20 16.82
N LEU A 195 -1.25 -13.50 16.88
CA LEU A 195 -1.45 -14.41 15.74
C LEU A 195 -2.92 -14.78 15.59
N VAL A 196 -3.59 -15.12 16.68
CA VAL A 196 -5.03 -15.46 16.67
C VAL A 196 -5.87 -14.30 16.13
N GLU A 197 -5.53 -13.06 16.50
CA GLU A 197 -6.21 -11.86 16.01
C GLU A 197 -6.05 -11.65 14.50
N LYS A 198 -4.92 -12.07 13.90
CA LYS A 198 -4.65 -11.96 12.46
C LYS A 198 -5.39 -12.99 11.61
N ILE A 199 -5.94 -14.05 12.22
CA ILE A 199 -6.78 -15.02 11.51
C ILE A 199 -8.05 -14.32 11.01
N ILE A 200 -8.39 -14.58 9.76
CA ILE A 200 -9.57 -14.02 9.10
C ILE A 200 -10.64 -15.13 9.05
N PRO A 201 -11.77 -14.97 9.76
CA PRO A 201 -12.90 -15.90 9.69
C PRO A 201 -13.47 -15.99 8.28
N LYS A 202 -13.81 -17.20 7.84
CA LYS A 202 -14.27 -17.49 6.47
C LYS A 202 -15.54 -18.34 6.42
N GLU A 203 -15.81 -19.10 7.46
CA GLU A 203 -16.89 -20.08 7.46
C GLU A 203 -18.15 -19.53 8.14
N ILE A 204 -19.27 -19.59 7.45
CA ILE A 204 -20.55 -19.10 7.99
C ILE A 204 -21.09 -20.10 9.00
N VAL A 205 -21.43 -19.63 10.20
CA VAL A 205 -22.01 -20.47 11.25
C VAL A 205 -23.51 -20.63 11.00
N PRO A 206 -24.04 -21.87 10.99
CA PRO A 206 -25.48 -22.10 10.83
C PRO A 206 -26.26 -21.56 12.03
N ILE A 207 -27.38 -20.92 11.75
CA ILE A 207 -28.26 -20.30 12.75
C ILE A 207 -29.60 -21.03 12.74
N ASN A 208 -30.13 -21.28 13.94
CA ASN A 208 -31.42 -21.92 14.12
C ASN A 208 -32.43 -21.01 14.84
N HIS A 209 -33.66 -21.50 14.97
CA HIS A 209 -34.74 -20.76 15.63
C HIS A 209 -34.45 -20.45 17.10
N ASP A 210 -33.76 -21.34 17.82
CA ASP A 210 -33.42 -21.16 19.23
C ASP A 210 -32.44 -19.98 19.41
N ASN A 211 -31.51 -19.79 18.47
CA ASN A 211 -30.62 -18.62 18.47
C ASN A 211 -31.40 -17.31 18.34
N ALA A 212 -32.40 -17.26 17.46
CA ALA A 212 -33.25 -16.09 17.31
C ALA A 212 -34.09 -15.81 18.57
N GLN A 213 -34.59 -16.87 19.23
CA GLN A 213 -35.31 -16.73 20.51
C GLN A 213 -34.40 -16.23 21.64
N ALA A 214 -33.16 -16.74 21.73
CA ALA A 214 -32.17 -16.30 22.70
C ALA A 214 -31.87 -14.80 22.52
N ALA A 215 -31.60 -14.38 21.29
CA ALA A 215 -31.34 -12.99 20.95
C ALA A 215 -32.54 -12.08 21.26
N ALA A 216 -33.76 -12.51 20.93
CA ALA A 216 -34.96 -11.75 21.25
C ALA A 216 -35.20 -11.61 22.77
N LYS A 217 -34.86 -12.63 23.55
CA LYS A 217 -34.93 -12.58 25.01
C LYS A 217 -33.94 -11.56 25.57
N PHE A 218 -32.73 -11.49 25.00
CA PHE A 218 -31.71 -10.50 25.36
C PHE A 218 -32.18 -9.07 25.05
N LEU A 219 -32.85 -8.87 23.91
CA LEU A 219 -33.32 -7.56 23.42
C LEU A 219 -34.71 -7.13 23.92
N LYS A 220 -35.37 -7.94 24.75
CA LYS A 220 -36.80 -7.83 25.07
C LYS A 220 -37.24 -6.45 25.59
N ASP A 221 -36.33 -5.72 26.25
CA ASP A 221 -36.60 -4.41 26.86
C ASP A 221 -35.94 -3.24 26.12
N GLN A 222 -35.24 -3.50 25.00
CA GLN A 222 -34.32 -2.54 24.40
C GLN A 222 -34.65 -2.15 22.95
N THR A 223 -35.65 -2.78 22.31
CA THR A 223 -35.84 -2.61 20.86
C THR A 223 -37.29 -2.46 20.41
N ARG A 224 -37.47 -1.76 19.28
CA ARG A 224 -38.72 -1.60 18.53
C ARG A 224 -39.04 -2.77 17.59
N PHE A 225 -38.21 -3.81 17.58
CA PHE A 225 -38.38 -4.96 16.70
C PHE A 225 -39.50 -5.85 17.25
N CYS A 226 -40.65 -5.85 16.58
CA CYS A 226 -41.78 -6.69 17.00
C CYS A 226 -41.66 -8.13 16.48
N ASN A 227 -40.75 -8.38 15.53
CA ASN A 227 -40.54 -9.68 14.92
C ASN A 227 -39.06 -10.07 14.91
N HIS A 228 -38.79 -11.34 15.21
CA HIS A 228 -37.46 -11.93 15.16
C HIS A 228 -37.55 -13.37 14.66
N TYR A 229 -36.69 -13.74 13.73
CA TYR A 229 -36.64 -15.12 13.23
C TYR A 229 -35.28 -15.43 12.60
N ALA A 230 -34.93 -16.71 12.62
CA ALA A 230 -33.77 -17.21 11.90
C ALA A 230 -34.19 -17.64 10.49
N ARG A 231 -33.43 -17.24 9.48
CA ARG A 231 -33.59 -17.72 8.10
C ARG A 231 -32.23 -17.83 7.42
N GLY A 232 -31.88 -19.05 6.99
CA GLY A 232 -30.56 -19.32 6.44
C GLY A 232 -29.48 -19.14 7.51
N HIS A 233 -28.56 -18.20 7.29
CA HIS A 233 -27.45 -17.90 8.19
C HIS A 233 -27.62 -16.60 8.97
N TYR A 234 -28.81 -16.00 8.89
CA TYR A 234 -29.10 -14.72 9.51
C TYR A 234 -30.19 -14.85 10.56
N ILE A 235 -30.06 -14.05 11.62
CA ILE A 235 -31.13 -13.71 12.55
C ILE A 235 -31.65 -12.35 12.11
N TYR A 236 -32.91 -12.27 11.73
CA TYR A 236 -33.57 -11.03 11.33
C TYR A 236 -34.28 -10.42 12.52
N PHE A 237 -34.17 -9.11 12.66
CA PHE A 237 -34.90 -8.26 13.60
C PHE A 237 -35.68 -7.24 12.76
N GLU A 238 -36.99 -7.46 12.66
CA GLU A 238 -37.88 -6.66 11.82
C GLU A 238 -38.83 -5.82 12.67
N GLN A 239 -39.04 -4.57 12.27
CA GLN A 239 -40.05 -3.69 12.87
C GLN A 239 -41.46 -4.08 12.46
N LYS A 240 -41.64 -4.72 11.29
CA LYS A 240 -42.92 -5.21 10.80
C LYS A 240 -42.76 -6.59 10.16
N TYR A 241 -43.51 -7.56 10.67
CA TYR A 241 -43.46 -8.95 10.19
C TYR A 241 -43.61 -9.06 8.66
N GLY A 242 -42.60 -9.65 8.01
CA GLY A 242 -42.64 -10.01 6.59
C GLY A 242 -42.52 -8.83 5.63
N THR A 243 -42.18 -7.64 6.12
CA THR A 243 -41.91 -6.46 5.29
C THR A 243 -40.58 -5.84 5.73
N LEU A 244 -39.59 -5.79 4.84
CA LEU A 244 -38.34 -5.08 5.11
C LEU A 244 -38.62 -3.58 5.24
N THR A 245 -38.29 -3.02 6.38
CA THR A 245 -38.36 -1.60 6.69
C THR A 245 -36.98 -1.03 6.94
N LEU A 246 -36.81 0.26 6.66
CA LEU A 246 -35.54 0.93 6.95
C LEU A 246 -35.19 0.75 8.43
N GLN A 247 -33.91 0.48 8.67
CA GLN A 247 -33.34 0.18 9.99
C GLN A 247 -33.76 -1.17 10.59
N ASP A 248 -34.31 -2.09 9.79
CA ASP A 248 -34.30 -3.51 10.14
C ASP A 248 -32.85 -4.00 10.22
N ILE A 249 -32.60 -4.97 11.10
CA ILE A 249 -31.26 -5.48 11.38
C ILE A 249 -31.23 -6.96 11.07
N ARG A 250 -30.11 -7.44 10.54
CA ARG A 250 -29.80 -8.86 10.49
C ARG A 250 -28.42 -9.12 11.08
N VAL A 251 -28.28 -10.26 11.73
CA VAL A 251 -27.05 -10.68 12.39
C VAL A 251 -26.61 -12.01 11.79
N SER A 252 -25.34 -12.11 11.44
CA SER A 252 -24.71 -13.36 11.02
C SER A 252 -23.42 -13.58 11.80
N PHE A 253 -22.92 -14.81 11.71
CA PHE A 253 -21.73 -15.24 12.43
C PHE A 253 -20.78 -15.91 11.46
N VAL A 254 -19.51 -15.48 11.50
CA VAL A 254 -18.45 -16.04 10.67
C VAL A 254 -17.33 -16.54 11.58
N ALA A 255 -16.94 -17.79 11.43
CA ALA A 255 -15.94 -18.47 12.24
C ALA A 255 -14.68 -18.81 11.44
N SER A 256 -13.57 -18.94 12.16
CA SER A 256 -12.38 -19.66 11.72
C SER A 256 -12.20 -20.87 12.63
N TYR A 257 -12.33 -22.06 12.07
CA TYR A 257 -12.16 -23.30 12.82
C TYR A 257 -10.70 -23.72 12.88
N THR A 258 -10.40 -24.59 13.82
CA THR A 258 -9.10 -25.26 13.91
C THR A 258 -8.84 -26.06 12.63
N GLY A 259 -7.62 -26.00 12.13
CA GLY A 259 -7.32 -26.43 10.77
C GLY A 259 -5.83 -26.60 10.51
N PRO A 260 -5.45 -26.98 9.28
CA PRO A 260 -4.08 -26.84 8.82
C PRO A 260 -3.64 -25.39 8.95
N THR A 261 -2.50 -25.15 9.60
CA THR A 261 -2.03 -23.80 9.90
C THR A 261 -0.52 -23.71 9.69
N THR A 262 -0.09 -22.60 9.10
CA THR A 262 1.32 -22.24 8.95
C THR A 262 1.61 -20.98 9.76
N VAL A 263 2.68 -20.97 10.54
CA VAL A 263 3.14 -19.79 11.29
C VAL A 263 4.59 -19.50 10.94
N ILE A 264 4.90 -18.21 10.73
CA ILE A 264 6.27 -17.69 10.70
C ILE A 264 6.38 -16.56 11.71
N ALA A 265 7.10 -16.82 12.80
CA ALA A 265 7.30 -15.89 13.90
C ALA A 265 8.54 -16.29 14.71
N GLN A 266 8.96 -15.45 15.65
CA GLN A 266 10.02 -15.81 16.59
C GLN A 266 9.47 -16.76 17.65
N GLN A 267 10.15 -17.86 17.91
CA GLN A 267 9.80 -18.71 19.04
C GLN A 267 10.18 -18.02 20.35
N TYR A 268 9.27 -18.04 21.33
CA TYR A 268 9.58 -17.69 22.71
C TYR A 268 8.99 -18.74 23.65
N ASN A 269 9.86 -19.58 24.21
CA ASN A 269 9.49 -20.78 24.95
C ASN A 269 8.57 -21.68 24.10
N ASN A 270 7.31 -21.86 24.52
CA ASN A 270 6.28 -22.63 23.82
C ASN A 270 5.28 -21.73 23.08
N THR A 271 5.54 -20.43 22.93
CA THR A 271 4.68 -19.49 22.19
C THR A 271 5.48 -18.72 21.13
N PHE A 272 4.82 -17.75 20.50
CA PHE A 272 5.36 -16.96 19.42
C PHE A 272 5.33 -15.48 19.76
N VAL A 273 6.43 -14.79 19.47
CA VAL A 273 6.52 -13.34 19.53
C VAL A 273 6.88 -12.80 18.15
N PRO A 274 6.57 -11.54 17.86
CA PRO A 274 6.97 -10.97 16.59
C PRO A 274 8.49 -10.90 16.44
N PHE A 275 8.98 -11.35 15.28
CA PHE A 275 10.40 -11.23 14.95
C PHE A 275 10.65 -9.87 14.28
N VAL A 276 11.42 -9.00 14.94
CA VAL A 276 11.79 -7.69 14.37
C VAL A 276 13.14 -7.82 13.69
N ILE A 277 13.19 -7.55 12.39
CA ILE A 277 14.46 -7.47 11.65
C ILE A 277 15.21 -6.24 12.15
N GLN A 278 16.29 -6.45 12.91
CA GLN A 278 17.13 -5.35 13.36
C GLN A 278 17.95 -4.80 12.18
N ASN A 279 17.81 -3.51 11.89
CA ASN A 279 18.70 -2.85 10.95
C ASN A 279 20.09 -2.71 11.59
N GLN A 280 21.15 -3.03 10.85
CA GLN A 280 22.53 -2.82 11.31
C GLN A 280 22.82 -1.36 11.70
N SER A 281 22.09 -0.39 11.13
CA SER A 281 22.17 1.03 11.51
C SER A 281 21.65 1.31 12.91
N ASP A 282 20.67 0.54 13.40
CA ASP A 282 20.14 0.69 14.75
C ASP A 282 21.10 0.08 15.78
N GLN A 283 21.86 -0.96 15.40
CA GLN A 283 22.93 -1.50 16.25
C GLN A 283 24.07 -0.49 16.47
N THR A 284 24.39 0.36 15.48
CA THR A 284 25.37 1.44 15.67
C THR A 284 24.86 2.54 16.60
N LEU A 285 23.57 2.89 16.53
CA LEU A 285 22.97 3.91 17.41
C LEU A 285 22.79 3.41 18.86
N VAL A 286 22.48 2.13 19.06
CA VAL A 286 22.44 1.52 20.40
C VAL A 286 23.85 1.39 21.00
N ARG A 287 24.88 1.18 20.16
CA ARG A 287 26.27 1.17 20.62
C ARG A 287 26.79 2.55 21.03
N ASP A 288 26.26 3.60 20.41
CA ASP A 288 26.49 4.99 20.83
C ASP A 288 25.54 5.42 21.97
N GLY A 289 24.62 4.53 22.39
CA GLY A 289 23.59 4.73 23.40
C GLY A 289 24.05 4.67 24.86
N ASN A 290 25.30 5.02 25.17
CA ASN A 290 25.69 5.45 26.52
C ASN A 290 25.28 6.93 26.78
N PHE A 291 24.16 7.36 26.21
CA PHE A 291 23.50 8.63 26.51
C PHE A 291 22.24 8.35 27.33
N GLU A 292 22.42 7.84 28.54
CA GLU A 292 21.35 7.69 29.55
C GLU A 292 20.84 9.05 30.10
N ASN A 293 21.28 10.18 29.56
CA ASN A 293 20.91 11.53 30.03
C ASN A 293 20.41 12.43 28.88
N GLN A 294 19.29 12.08 28.25
CA GLN A 294 18.59 12.97 27.31
C GLN A 294 17.08 13.04 27.59
N GLN A 295 16.71 13.36 28.84
CA GLN A 295 15.37 13.86 29.14
C GLN A 295 15.24 15.41 29.12
N ASP A 296 16.35 16.16 29.04
CA ASP A 296 16.31 17.62 29.23
C ASP A 296 16.92 18.45 28.08
N MET A 297 16.43 18.29 26.83
CA MET A 297 16.66 19.33 25.81
C MET A 297 15.40 19.64 25.00
N GLU A 298 14.43 20.20 25.71
CA GLU A 298 13.41 21.09 25.16
C GLU A 298 14.07 22.47 24.91
N TYR A 299 14.66 22.68 23.72
CA TYR A 299 15.13 24.04 23.35
C TYR A 299 15.08 24.32 21.85
N ASN A 300 13.94 24.86 21.41
CA ASN A 300 13.80 25.98 20.48
C ASN A 300 15.02 26.32 19.59
N ARG A 301 15.15 25.71 18.40
CA ARG A 301 15.87 26.30 17.25
C ARG A 301 15.28 25.88 15.89
N VAL A 302 14.68 26.86 15.21
CA VAL A 302 14.55 27.04 13.75
C VAL A 302 13.88 25.91 12.94
N ASN A 303 12.57 26.11 12.72
CA ASN A 303 11.55 25.20 12.20
C ASN A 303 11.57 24.83 10.70
N CYS A 304 12.70 24.88 9.98
CA CYS A 304 12.75 24.35 8.60
C CYS A 304 13.55 23.05 8.51
N CYS A 305 14.70 22.95 9.20
CA CYS A 305 15.55 21.77 9.12
C CYS A 305 15.05 20.57 9.93
N PHE A 306 14.27 20.76 11.01
CA PHE A 306 13.78 19.63 11.80
C PHE A 306 12.64 18.87 11.10
N SER A 307 11.74 19.57 10.41
CA SER A 307 10.70 18.92 9.60
C SER A 307 11.32 18.20 8.40
N CYS A 308 12.29 18.83 7.71
CA CYS A 308 13.03 18.15 6.65
C CYS A 308 13.84 16.97 7.19
N TYR A 309 14.47 17.08 8.36
CA TYR A 309 15.24 16.00 8.99
C TYR A 309 14.35 14.85 9.44
N ASN A 310 13.19 15.10 10.06
CA ASN A 310 12.25 14.05 10.44
C ASN A 310 11.61 13.42 9.21
N TYR A 311 11.25 14.22 8.21
CA TYR A 311 10.77 13.70 6.93
C TYR A 311 11.86 12.88 6.25
N LEU A 312 13.12 13.34 6.21
CA LEU A 312 14.25 12.57 5.68
C LEU A 312 14.50 11.33 6.52
N LYS A 313 14.49 11.38 7.85
CA LYS A 313 14.73 10.23 8.73
C LYS A 313 13.65 9.17 8.57
N VAL A 314 12.38 9.57 8.57
CA VAL A 314 11.23 8.68 8.30
C VAL A 314 11.25 8.21 6.85
N THR A 315 11.79 8.99 5.92
CA THR A 315 11.95 8.63 4.50
C THR A 315 13.23 7.85 4.21
N LEU A 316 14.21 7.80 5.11
CA LEU A 316 15.51 7.14 4.89
C LEU A 316 15.60 5.82 5.65
N ASN A 317 15.05 5.77 6.87
CA ASN A 317 15.04 4.54 7.66
C ASN A 317 13.87 3.68 7.18
N PRO A 318 14.10 2.46 6.66
CA PRO A 318 12.99 1.56 6.36
C PRO A 318 12.20 1.30 7.66
N PRO A 319 10.87 1.15 7.57
CA PRO A 319 10.09 0.77 8.75
C PRO A 319 10.63 -0.54 9.32
N ASN A 320 10.58 -0.69 10.64
CA ASN A 320 10.91 -1.96 11.28
C ASN A 320 10.00 -3.05 10.72
N ILE A 321 10.59 -4.03 10.07
CA ILE A 321 9.86 -5.16 9.49
C ILE A 321 9.62 -6.14 10.62
N GLU A 322 8.34 -6.30 10.97
CA GLU A 322 7.89 -7.28 11.95
C GLU A 322 7.36 -8.52 11.20
N ILE A 323 8.02 -9.66 11.40
CA ILE A 323 7.59 -10.96 10.89
C ILE A 323 6.77 -11.65 11.99
N ASN A 324 5.46 -11.74 11.75
CA ASN A 324 4.50 -12.37 12.65
C ASN A 324 3.29 -12.81 11.81
N TYR A 325 3.51 -13.83 10.98
CA TYR A 325 2.57 -14.27 9.96
C TYR A 325 1.88 -15.56 10.35
N ILE A 326 0.59 -15.65 10.05
CA ILE A 326 -0.23 -16.85 10.20
C ILE A 326 -1.07 -17.07 8.95
N TYR A 327 -1.23 -18.32 8.56
CA TYR A 327 -2.03 -18.73 7.42
C TYR A 327 -2.90 -19.93 7.78
N ASP A 328 -4.17 -19.88 7.41
CA ASP A 328 -5.16 -20.97 7.62
C ASP A 328 -5.01 -22.12 6.59
N SER A 329 -3.77 -22.40 6.19
CA SER A 329 -3.43 -23.51 5.30
C SER A 329 -1.95 -23.86 5.43
N ILE A 330 -1.57 -25.04 4.95
CA ILE A 330 -0.16 -25.43 4.83
C ILE A 330 0.42 -24.75 3.58
N ILE A 331 1.33 -23.81 3.79
CA ILE A 331 1.99 -23.05 2.72
C ILE A 331 3.50 -23.25 2.85
N THR A 332 4.21 -23.40 1.73
CA THR A 332 5.67 -23.49 1.74
C THR A 332 6.33 -22.16 2.09
N GLN A 333 7.50 -22.20 2.71
CA GLN A 333 8.32 -21.02 3.02
C GLN A 333 8.60 -20.15 1.78
N GLU A 334 8.82 -20.76 0.61
CA GLU A 334 9.01 -20.04 -0.66
C GLU A 334 7.73 -19.29 -1.07
N ASN A 335 6.56 -19.94 -1.01
CA ASN A 335 5.29 -19.30 -1.35
C ASN A 335 4.97 -18.14 -0.39
N ILE A 336 5.32 -18.27 0.89
CA ILE A 336 5.16 -17.18 1.88
C ILE A 336 6.07 -16.02 1.52
N CYS A 337 7.34 -16.28 1.20
CA CYS A 337 8.26 -15.24 0.75
C CYS A 337 7.72 -14.54 -0.50
N GLN A 338 7.23 -15.29 -1.50
CA GLN A 338 6.62 -14.72 -2.71
C GLN A 338 5.37 -13.89 -2.41
N GLN A 339 4.48 -14.36 -1.54
CA GLN A 339 3.26 -13.63 -1.16
C GLN A 339 3.58 -12.34 -0.40
N GLN A 340 4.56 -12.36 0.50
CA GLN A 340 5.00 -11.16 1.21
C GLN A 340 5.71 -10.18 0.27
N GLN A 341 6.47 -10.67 -0.71
CA GLN A 341 7.02 -9.82 -1.79
C GLN A 341 5.90 -9.16 -2.62
N GLN A 342 4.77 -9.83 -2.85
CA GLN A 342 3.59 -9.23 -3.50
C GLN A 342 2.90 -8.18 -2.60
N LEU A 343 2.89 -8.35 -1.28
CA LEU A 343 2.38 -7.30 -0.38
C LEU A 343 3.27 -6.05 -0.40
N VAL A 344 4.59 -6.23 -0.46
CA VAL A 344 5.53 -5.12 -0.71
C VAL A 344 5.28 -4.48 -2.09
N PHE A 345 4.77 -5.23 -3.07
CA PHE A 345 4.34 -4.70 -4.35
C PHE A 345 3.10 -3.79 -4.25
N PHE A 346 2.20 -3.95 -3.28
CA PHE A 346 1.12 -2.97 -3.10
C PHE A 346 1.65 -1.59 -2.68
N TYR A 347 2.65 -1.55 -1.81
CA TYR A 347 3.41 -0.32 -1.55
C TYR A 347 4.10 0.22 -2.81
N GLN A 348 4.38 -0.64 -3.79
CA GLN A 348 4.91 -0.21 -5.09
C GLN A 348 3.96 0.71 -5.85
N GLN A 349 2.63 0.65 -5.67
CA GLN A 349 1.74 1.58 -6.37
C GLN A 349 2.00 3.04 -5.96
N PHE A 350 2.20 3.30 -4.67
CA PHE A 350 2.62 4.62 -4.19
C PHE A 350 4.02 4.98 -4.71
N ASN A 351 4.93 4.00 -4.75
CA ASN A 351 6.25 4.21 -5.33
C ASN A 351 6.22 4.47 -6.84
N CYS A 352 5.25 3.92 -7.60
CA CYS A 352 5.07 4.21 -9.01
C CYS A 352 4.68 5.68 -9.21
N LEU A 353 3.80 6.22 -8.36
CA LEU A 353 3.43 7.63 -8.39
C LEU A 353 4.62 8.53 -8.05
N LEU A 354 5.43 8.15 -7.06
CA LEU A 354 6.67 8.88 -6.74
C LEU A 354 7.74 8.75 -7.81
N GLN A 355 7.87 7.59 -8.46
CA GLN A 355 8.77 7.38 -9.60
C GLN A 355 8.36 8.25 -10.79
N PHE A 356 7.06 8.31 -11.07
CA PHE A 356 6.51 9.21 -12.08
C PHE A 356 6.77 10.68 -11.71
N GLY A 357 6.60 11.06 -10.45
CA GLY A 357 6.98 12.39 -9.96
C GLY A 357 8.47 12.69 -10.13
N GLY A 358 9.35 11.71 -9.86
CA GLY A 358 10.78 11.81 -10.12
C GLY A 358 11.09 12.01 -11.60
N TYR A 359 10.42 11.28 -12.49
CA TYR A 359 10.53 11.45 -13.93
C TYR A 359 10.08 12.83 -14.42
N LEU A 360 8.92 13.31 -13.96
CA LEU A 360 8.44 14.66 -14.31
C LEU A 360 9.39 15.75 -13.84
N ASN A 361 9.92 15.64 -12.61
CA ASN A 361 10.92 16.57 -12.09
C ASN A 361 12.21 16.55 -12.93
N MET A 362 12.64 15.37 -13.39
CA MET A 362 13.80 15.25 -14.29
C MET A 362 13.54 15.96 -15.63
N ALA A 363 12.37 15.74 -16.24
CA ALA A 363 11.99 16.37 -17.50
C ALA A 363 11.89 17.89 -17.39
N LEU A 364 11.25 18.40 -16.32
CA LEU A 364 11.16 19.85 -16.04
C LEU A 364 12.55 20.46 -15.79
N GLY A 365 13.41 19.77 -15.05
CA GLY A 365 14.77 20.21 -14.80
C GLY A 365 15.60 20.36 -16.06
N LEU A 366 15.53 19.35 -16.95
CA LEU A 366 16.17 19.40 -18.27
C LEU A 366 15.60 20.50 -19.16
N TRP A 367 14.28 20.69 -19.15
CA TRP A 367 13.62 21.73 -19.92
C TRP A 367 14.11 23.13 -19.55
N PHE A 368 14.22 23.43 -18.26
CA PHE A 368 14.77 24.71 -17.80
C PHE A 368 16.23 24.92 -18.19
N ILE A 369 17.05 23.87 -18.14
CA ILE A 369 18.46 23.95 -18.56
C ILE A 369 18.57 24.20 -20.07
N ILE A 370 17.83 23.44 -20.89
CA ILE A 370 17.86 23.55 -22.35
C ILE A 370 17.30 24.91 -22.80
N SER A 371 16.26 25.41 -22.14
CA SER A 371 15.71 26.75 -22.40
C SER A 371 16.73 27.86 -22.17
N HIS A 372 17.65 27.69 -21.22
CA HIS A 372 18.75 28.64 -21.04
C HIS A 372 19.76 28.56 -22.19
N ILE A 373 20.06 27.35 -22.66
CA ILE A 373 20.99 27.13 -23.78
C ILE A 373 20.44 27.78 -25.06
N THR A 374 19.16 27.63 -25.37
CA THR A 374 18.54 28.29 -26.55
C THR A 374 18.59 29.81 -26.45
N TRP A 375 18.42 30.37 -25.25
CA TRP A 375 18.60 31.80 -25.03
C TRP A 375 20.05 32.27 -25.25
N VAL A 376 21.05 31.46 -24.89
CA VAL A 376 22.46 31.79 -25.19
C VAL A 376 22.73 31.68 -26.70
N ILE A 377 22.19 30.66 -27.37
CA ILE A 377 22.36 30.48 -28.83
C ILE A 377 21.76 31.65 -29.60
N SER A 378 20.62 32.19 -29.14
CA SER A 378 19.97 33.33 -29.80
C SER A 378 20.78 34.63 -29.72
N MET A 379 21.83 34.71 -28.88
CA MET A 379 22.76 35.83 -28.88
C MET A 379 23.75 35.81 -30.06
N SER A 380 23.91 34.67 -30.73
CA SER A 380 24.73 34.57 -31.94
C SER A 380 23.98 35.17 -33.14
N PRO A 381 24.64 35.94 -34.02
CA PRO A 381 24.00 36.55 -35.19
C PRO A 381 23.30 35.49 -36.07
N PRO A 382 22.09 35.77 -36.61
CA PRO A 382 21.05 34.75 -36.77
C PRO A 382 20.97 34.10 -38.16
N ASP A 383 20.56 32.82 -38.16
CA ASP A 383 19.59 32.29 -39.14
C ASP A 383 18.20 32.41 -38.49
N GLU A 384 17.46 33.49 -38.79
CA GLU A 384 16.20 33.90 -38.12
C GLU A 384 15.06 32.85 -38.19
N LYS A 385 15.21 31.80 -38.99
CA LYS A 385 14.19 30.76 -39.19
C LYS A 385 14.20 29.65 -38.14
N MET A 386 15.28 29.45 -37.37
CA MET A 386 15.31 28.36 -36.38
C MET A 386 14.55 28.68 -35.09
N LEU A 387 14.53 29.95 -34.65
CA LEU A 387 14.21 30.29 -33.26
C LEU A 387 12.72 30.17 -32.84
N ALA A 388 11.77 30.11 -33.77
CA ALA A 388 10.33 30.10 -33.44
C ALA A 388 9.73 28.69 -33.23
N GLU A 389 10.32 27.65 -33.84
CA GLU A 389 9.90 26.25 -33.65
C GLU A 389 10.58 25.58 -32.44
N ASP A 390 11.55 26.26 -31.82
CA ASP A 390 12.47 25.66 -30.84
C ASP A 390 11.86 25.35 -29.47
N SER A 391 10.81 26.04 -29.03
CA SER A 391 10.26 25.86 -27.68
C SER A 391 9.62 24.48 -27.48
N ILE A 392 8.82 24.03 -28.45
CA ILE A 392 8.18 22.71 -28.46
C ILE A 392 9.25 21.62 -28.58
N PHE A 393 10.24 21.81 -29.44
CA PHE A 393 11.37 20.89 -29.59
C PHE A 393 12.13 20.69 -28.27
N CYS A 394 12.39 21.77 -27.52
CA CYS A 394 13.06 21.70 -26.22
C CYS A 394 12.28 20.86 -25.19
N VAL A 395 10.95 20.97 -25.16
CA VAL A 395 10.11 20.17 -24.26
C VAL A 395 10.20 18.69 -24.62
N PHE A 396 9.99 18.33 -25.89
CA PHE A 396 10.11 16.94 -26.33
C PHE A 396 11.50 16.37 -26.05
N PHE A 397 12.55 17.11 -26.42
CA PHE A 397 13.93 16.71 -26.19
C PHE A 397 14.20 16.42 -24.71
N SER A 398 13.68 17.26 -23.81
CA SER A 398 13.81 17.09 -22.36
C SER A 398 13.09 15.84 -21.85
N VAL A 399 11.86 15.61 -22.31
CA VAL A 399 11.07 14.41 -21.98
C VAL A 399 11.80 13.14 -22.46
N PHE A 400 12.28 13.12 -23.71
CA PHE A 400 13.00 11.96 -24.27
C PHE A 400 14.31 11.66 -23.55
N ILE A 401 15.10 12.67 -23.17
CA ILE A 401 16.35 12.47 -22.43
C ILE A 401 16.09 12.07 -20.98
N SER A 402 15.02 12.57 -20.37
CA SER A 402 14.71 12.25 -18.98
C SER A 402 14.44 10.76 -18.77
N PHE A 403 13.88 10.05 -19.75
CA PHE A 403 13.56 8.63 -19.64
C PHE A 403 14.78 7.71 -19.44
N PRO A 404 15.79 7.69 -20.32
CA PRO A 404 16.99 6.87 -20.11
C PRO A 404 17.77 7.30 -18.86
N LEU A 405 17.77 8.58 -18.49
CA LEU A 405 18.37 9.04 -17.24
C LEU A 405 17.65 8.47 -16.00
N CYS A 406 16.31 8.44 -16.00
CA CYS A 406 15.53 7.83 -14.93
C CYS A 406 15.78 6.33 -14.82
N LEU A 407 15.87 5.63 -15.96
CA LEU A 407 16.24 4.21 -15.99
C LEU A 407 17.65 3.98 -15.43
N LEU A 408 18.60 4.86 -15.75
CA LEU A 408 19.97 4.77 -15.26
C LEU A 408 20.04 4.98 -13.75
N VAL A 409 19.35 6.00 -13.20
CA VAL A 409 19.27 6.21 -11.74
C VAL A 409 18.64 5.01 -11.04
N THR A 410 17.58 4.46 -11.63
CA THR A 410 16.92 3.24 -11.13
C THR A 410 17.89 2.05 -11.14
N ALA A 411 18.64 1.87 -12.22
CA ALA A 411 19.60 0.78 -12.33
C ALA A 411 20.77 0.90 -11.35
N ILE A 412 21.29 2.12 -11.13
CA ILE A 412 22.31 2.39 -10.10
C ILE A 412 21.80 1.98 -8.72
N SER A 413 20.54 2.29 -8.42
CA SER A 413 19.91 1.91 -7.16
C SER A 413 19.80 0.39 -7.00
N TRP A 414 19.64 -0.35 -8.10
CA TRP A 414 19.58 -1.81 -8.11
C TRP A 414 20.95 -2.48 -8.02
N LEU A 415 22.04 -1.79 -8.37
CA LEU A 415 23.37 -2.37 -8.52
C LEU A 415 23.86 -3.05 -7.23
N SER A 416 23.50 -2.50 -6.07
CA SER A 416 23.89 -3.04 -4.76
C SER A 416 23.13 -4.32 -4.35
N PHE A 417 21.96 -4.58 -4.95
CA PHE A 417 21.07 -5.68 -4.53
C PHE A 417 20.96 -6.78 -5.59
N ASN A 418 20.86 -6.40 -6.87
CA ASN A 418 20.68 -7.31 -7.99
C ASN A 418 21.49 -6.84 -9.20
N PRO A 419 22.83 -7.05 -9.22
CA PRO A 419 23.70 -6.50 -10.25
C PRO A 419 23.36 -6.99 -11.66
N LYS A 420 22.85 -8.22 -11.80
CA LYS A 420 22.42 -8.78 -13.10
C LYS A 420 21.25 -7.99 -13.70
N CYS A 421 20.22 -7.70 -12.90
CA CYS A 421 19.08 -6.91 -13.37
C CYS A 421 19.47 -5.45 -13.61
N ALA A 422 20.31 -4.88 -12.73
CA ALA A 422 20.84 -3.52 -12.91
C ALA A 422 21.59 -3.38 -14.24
N LEU A 423 22.47 -4.33 -14.59
CA LEU A 423 23.20 -4.33 -15.85
C LEU A 423 22.26 -4.40 -17.06
N VAL A 424 21.21 -5.22 -17.01
CA VAL A 424 20.21 -5.29 -18.08
C VAL A 424 19.51 -3.95 -18.27
N ILE A 425 19.12 -3.27 -17.19
CA ILE A 425 18.48 -1.95 -17.26
C ILE A 425 19.46 -0.89 -17.79
N ILE A 426 20.74 -0.94 -17.41
CA ILE A 426 21.78 -0.04 -17.94
C ILE A 426 21.93 -0.23 -19.46
N ILE A 427 21.99 -1.48 -19.93
CA ILE A 427 22.08 -1.80 -21.36
C ILE A 427 20.85 -1.27 -22.11
N ILE A 428 19.65 -1.51 -21.57
CA ILE A 428 18.39 -1.02 -22.16
C ILE A 428 18.38 0.52 -22.23
N SER A 429 18.76 1.19 -21.14
CA SER A 429 18.86 2.66 -21.08
C SER A 429 19.85 3.20 -22.13
N GLY A 430 21.02 2.55 -22.27
CA GLY A 430 22.01 2.91 -23.29
C GLY A 430 21.52 2.71 -24.72
N LEU A 431 20.83 1.61 -25.01
CA LEU A 431 20.24 1.33 -26.32
C LEU A 431 19.17 2.37 -26.69
N ILE A 432 18.32 2.77 -25.76
CA ILE A 432 17.33 3.84 -25.98
C ILE A 432 18.02 5.16 -26.34
N GLY A 433 19.09 5.51 -25.63
CA GLY A 433 19.89 6.69 -25.94
C GLY A 433 20.54 6.65 -27.33
N ILE A 434 21.06 5.49 -27.74
CA ILE A 434 21.67 5.29 -29.07
C ILE A 434 20.62 5.39 -30.18
N ILE A 435 19.46 4.74 -30.02
CA ILE A 435 18.37 4.79 -31.00
C ILE A 435 17.92 6.24 -31.20
N TYR A 436 17.77 6.99 -30.12
CA TYR A 436 17.42 8.40 -30.18
C TYR A 436 18.47 9.23 -30.94
N PHE A 437 19.75 8.97 -30.70
CA PHE A 437 20.84 9.63 -31.42
C PHE A 437 20.84 9.30 -32.92
N ILE A 438 20.52 8.06 -33.29
CA ILE A 438 20.42 7.63 -34.70
C ILE A 438 19.20 8.24 -35.39
N MET A 439 18.04 8.34 -34.71
CA MET A 439 16.84 8.92 -35.33
C MET A 439 16.96 10.42 -35.61
N LYS A 440 17.86 11.11 -34.91
CA LYS A 440 18.07 12.56 -35.05
C LYS A 440 19.04 12.92 -36.18
N ASN A 441 20.02 12.06 -36.47
CA ASN A 441 21.03 12.26 -37.52
C ASN A 441 20.61 11.58 -38.82
#